data_AF-A0A1R3HCB3-F1
#
_entry.id   AF-A0A1R3HCB3-F1
#
_cell.length_a   1.000
_cell.length_b   1.000
_cell.length_c   1.000
_cell.angle_alpha   90.00
_cell.angle_beta   90.00
_cell.angle_gamma   90.00
#
_symmetry.space_group_name_H-M   'P 1'
#
loop_
_entity.id
_entity.type
_entity.pdbx_description
1 polymer ?
#
loop_
_entity_poly.entity_id
_entity_poly.type
_entity_poly.pdbx_seq_one_letter_code
_entity_poly.pdbx_strand_id
1 'polypeptide(L)' 'MFPLTIESDSSNTVKWVKDPSSAPWHFRQIMMRIELLKQRLGHWDIILIPRSVNSMADGLAKQGVCRNIAASGTSC' A
#
# COMPACT_ATOMS: atom_id res chain seq x y z
N MET A 1 -18.43 5.85 14.71
CA MET A 1 -17.21 5.27 14.11
C MET A 1 -16.63 6.32 13.18
N PHE A 2 -15.38 6.73 13.38
CA PHE A 2 -14.75 7.76 12.55
C PHE A 2 -14.37 7.18 11.18
N PRO A 3 -14.44 7.97 10.10
CA PRO A 3 -14.01 7.51 8.78
C PRO A 3 -12.50 7.25 8.78
N LEU A 4 -12.08 6.13 8.19
CA LEU A 4 -10.66 5.79 8.03
C LEU A 4 -10.13 6.32 6.70
N THR A 5 -9.18 7.25 6.72
CA THR A 5 -8.48 7.70 5.51
C THR A 5 -7.12 7.01 5.41
N ILE A 6 -6.88 6.32 4.30
CA ILE A 6 -5.60 5.68 3.98
C ILE A 6 -4.86 6.57 2.98
N GLU A 7 -3.61 6.90 3.28
CA GLU A 7 -2.77 7.74 2.42
C GLU A 7 -1.74 6.87 1.68
N SER A 8 -1.55 7.12 0.39
CA SER A 8 -0.55 6.42 -0.42
C SER A 8 0.06 7.36 -1.46
N ASP A 9 1.35 7.22 -1.74
CA ASP A 9 2.04 7.93 -2.83
C ASP A 9 2.05 7.14 -4.15
N SER A 10 1.45 5.94 -4.18
CA SER A 10 1.37 5.09 -5.37
C SER A 10 0.06 5.30 -6.10
N SER A 11 0.12 5.99 -7.24
CA SER A 11 -1.05 6.20 -8.13
C SER A 11 -1.67 4.88 -8.59
N ASN A 12 -0.84 3.87 -8.89
CA ASN A 12 -1.28 2.53 -9.23
C ASN A 12 -2.08 1.89 -8.09
N THR A 13 -1.56 1.96 -6.86
CA THR A 13 -2.24 1.38 -5.70
C THR A 13 -3.58 2.06 -5.45
N VAL A 14 -3.64 3.39 -5.47
CA VAL A 14 -4.90 4.13 -5.32
C VAL A 14 -5.90 3.73 -6.40
N LYS A 15 -5.45 3.63 -7.67
CA LYS A 15 -6.29 3.21 -8.79
C LYS A 15 -6.81 1.80 -8.61
N TRP A 16 -5.96 0.83 -8.31
CA TRP A 16 -6.34 -0.58 -8.16
C TRP A 16 -7.24 -0.81 -6.96
N VAL A 17 -7.04 -0.06 -5.88
CA VAL A 17 -7.95 -0.14 -4.73
C VAL A 17 -9.31 0.46 -5.10
N LYS A 18 -9.39 1.54 -5.88
CA LYS A 18 -10.70 2.10 -6.30
C LYS A 18 -11.38 1.28 -7.39
N ASP A 19 -10.60 0.67 -8.28
CA ASP A 19 -11.04 -0.21 -9.35
C ASP A 19 -10.15 -1.48 -9.41
N PRO A 20 -10.49 -2.52 -8.62
CA PRO A 20 -9.74 -3.78 -8.57
C PRO A 20 -9.64 -4.51 -9.91
N SER A 21 -10.53 -4.22 -10.86
CA SER A 21 -10.51 -4.84 -12.18
C SER A 21 -9.38 -4.31 -13.06
N SER A 22 -8.89 -3.10 -12.77
CA SER A 22 -7.75 -2.48 -13.46
C SER A 22 -6.38 -2.96 -12.96
N ALA A 23 -6.35 -3.77 -11.90
CA ALA A 23 -5.12 -4.34 -11.37
C ALA A 23 -4.56 -5.44 -12.29
N PRO A 24 -3.23 -5.53 -12.47
CA PRO A 24 -2.61 -6.69 -13.11
C PRO A 24 -3.05 -8.00 -12.46
N TRP A 25 -3.25 -9.03 -13.27
CA TRP A 25 -3.78 -10.33 -12.83
C TRP A 25 -3.00 -10.95 -11.67
N HIS A 26 -1.67 -10.74 -11.62
CA HIS A 26 -0.82 -11.27 -10.55
C HIS A 26 -1.09 -10.62 -9.18
N PHE A 27 -1.69 -9.42 -9.15
CA PHE A 27 -2.12 -8.77 -7.92
C PHE A 27 -3.56 -9.10 -7.51
N ARG A 28 -4.30 -9.91 -8.29
CA ARG A 28 -5.72 -10.18 -8.05
C ARG A 28 -6.00 -10.81 -6.68
N GLN A 29 -5.10 -11.69 -6.21
CA GLN A 29 -5.22 -12.25 -4.86
C GLN A 29 -5.10 -11.19 -3.76
N ILE A 30 -4.20 -10.23 -3.92
CA ILE A 30 -4.03 -9.12 -2.96
C ILE A 30 -5.26 -8.21 -3.02
N MET A 31 -5.75 -7.89 -4.22
CA MET A 31 -6.96 -7.08 -4.37
C MET A 31 -8.19 -7.72 -3.68
N MET A 32 -8.39 -9.03 -3.83
CA MET A 32 -9.48 -9.73 -3.14
C MET A 32 -9.36 -9.65 -1.61
N ARG A 33 -8.14 -9.71 -1.06
CA ARG A 33 -7.92 -9.54 0.38
C ARG A 33 -8.25 -8.13 0.83
N ILE A 34 -7.88 -7.12 0.03
CA ILE A 34 -8.24 -5.73 0.30
C ILE A 34 -9.77 -5.59 0.29
N GLU A 35 -10.48 -6.12 -0.71
CA GLU A 35 -11.96 -6.10 -0.74
C GLU A 35 -12.59 -6.72 0.50
N LEU A 36 -12.07 -7.86 0.97
CA LEU A 36 -12.54 -8.48 2.21
C LEU A 36 -12.32 -7.57 3.44
N LEU A 37 -11.19 -6.86 3.50
CA LEU A 37 -10.91 -5.91 4.58
C LEU A 37 -11.85 -4.70 4.51
N LYS A 38 -12.12 -4.19 3.30
CA LYS A 38 -13.06 -3.09 3.09
C LYS A 38 -14.45 -3.40 3.62
N GLN A 39 -14.93 -4.64 3.45
CA GLN A 39 -16.23 -5.07 3.98
C GLN A 39 -16.31 -5.07 5.51
N ARG A 40 -15.16 -5.19 6.19
CA ARG A 40 -15.07 -5.17 7.66
C ARG A 40 -14.87 -3.76 8.21
N LEU A 41 -14.33 -2.87 7.38
CA LEU A 41 -14.19 -1.46 7.69
C LEU A 41 -15.54 -0.77 7.41
N GLY A 42 -15.93 0.17 8.27
CA GLY A 42 -17.12 1.00 8.02
C GLY A 42 -16.84 2.00 6.89
N HIS A 43 -17.00 3.29 7.17
CA HIS A 43 -16.57 4.32 6.23
C HIS A 43 -15.03 4.38 6.14
N TRP A 44 -14.50 4.28 4.93
CA TRP A 44 -13.08 4.46 4.65
C TRP A 44 -12.88 5.08 3.25
N ASP A 45 -11.72 5.69 3.02
CA ASP A 45 -11.27 6.18 1.70
C ASP A 45 -9.76 5.99 1.55
N ILE A 46 -9.27 6.03 0.30
CA ILE A 46 -7.85 6.07 -0.04
C ILE A 46 -7.54 7.27 -0.93
N ILE A 47 -6.53 8.03 -0.53
CA ILE A 47 -6.10 9.25 -1.23
C ILE A 47 -4.66 9.16 -1.70
N LEU A 48 -4.40 9.80 -2.85
CA LEU A 48 -3.06 9.96 -3.39
C LEU A 48 -2.39 11.18 -2.74
N ILE A 49 -1.22 10.98 -2.14
CA ILE A 49 -0.41 12.04 -1.53
C ILE A 49 0.96 12.15 -2.23
N PRO A 50 1.62 13.32 -2.19
CA PRO A 50 2.99 13.44 -2.66
C PRO A 50 3.95 12.51 -1.91
N ARG A 51 4.93 11.92 -2.61
CA ARG A 51 5.95 11.08 -1.97
C ARG A 51 6.74 11.79 -0.87
N SER A 52 6.93 13.11 -1.00
CA SER A 52 7.63 13.92 0.00
C SER A 52 6.95 13.86 1.38
N VAL A 53 5.62 13.75 1.41
CA VAL A 53 4.86 13.64 2.67
C VAL A 53 4.72 12.19 3.14
N ASN A 54 4.89 11.20 2.25
CA ASN A 54 4.92 9.77 2.59
C ASN A 54 6.32 9.25 3.01
N SER A 55 7.23 10.16 3.37
CA SER A 55 8.65 9.85 3.63
C SER A 55 8.85 8.85 4.78
N MET A 56 8.00 8.90 5.80
CA MET A 56 8.06 7.97 6.93
C MET A 56 7.75 6.52 6.49
N ALA A 57 6.67 6.32 5.73
CA ALA A 57 6.31 4.98 5.25
C ALA A 57 7.33 4.44 4.23
N ASP A 58 7.82 5.31 3.32
CA ASP A 58 8.88 4.97 2.37
C ASP A 58 10.19 4.58 3.08
N GLY A 59 10.57 5.33 4.12
CA GLY A 59 11.73 5.03 4.95
C GLY A 59 11.62 3.68 5.65
N LEU A 60 10.47 3.38 6.24
CA LEU A 60 10.21 2.08 6.89
C LEU A 60 10.24 0.92 5.89
N ALA A 61 9.65 1.10 4.70
CA ALA A 61 9.68 0.09 3.64
C ALA A 61 11.12 -0.21 3.19
N LYS A 62 11.93 0.84 2.97
CA LYS A 62 13.35 0.71 2.61
C LYS A 62 14.16 0.01 3.70
N GLN A 63 13.95 0.37 4.97
CA GLN A 63 14.61 -0.31 6.09
C GLN A 63 14.26 -1.81 6.14
N GLY A 64 13.00 -2.17 5.88
CA GLY A 64 12.58 -3.57 5.79
C GLY A 64 13.31 -4.35 4.71
N VAL A 65 13.48 -3.74 3.52
CA VAL A 65 14.27 -4.34 2.43
C VAL A 65 15.73 -4.47 2.84
N CYS A 66 16.32 -3.45 3.46
CA CYS A 66 17.73 -3.49 3.88
C CYS A 66 18.02 -4.52 4.96
N ARG A 67 17.08 -4.83 5.86
CA ARG A 67 17.22 -5.94 6.81
C ARG A 67 17.35 -7.29 6.09
N ASN A 68 16.62 -7.47 4.99
CA ASN A 68 16.69 -8.70 4.21
C ASN A 68 17.98 -8.79 3.37
N ILE A 69 18.53 -7.65 2.91
CA ILE A 69 19.78 -7.60 2.15
C ILE A 69 21.03 -7.73 3.06
N ALA A 70 21.00 -7.13 4.26
CA ALA A 70 22.08 -7.26 5.24
C ALA A 70 22.31 -8.72 5.68
N ALA A 71 21.25 -9.54 5.70
CA ALA A 71 21.36 -10.99 5.93
C ALA A 71 22.08 -11.75 4.79
N SER A 72 22.18 -11.15 3.59
CA SER A 72 22.89 -11.69 2.43
C SER A 72 24.30 -11.11 2.21
N GLY A 73 24.80 -10.27 3.13
CA GLY A 73 26.19 -9.77 3.09
C GLY A 73 26.46 -8.64 2.08
N THR A 74 25.42 -8.11 1.42
CA THR A 74 25.52 -6.92 0.56
C THR A 74 24.99 -5.70 1.30
N SER A 75 25.71 -4.59 1.27
CA SER A 75 25.26 -3.35 1.90
C SER A 75 24.15 -2.71 1.08
N CYS A 76 23.10 -2.23 1.75
CA CYS A 76 22.43 -0.99 1.34
C CYS A 76 23.37 0.19 1.60
#